data_AF-A0A383BBR0-F1
#
_entry.id   AF-A0A383BBR0-F1
#
_cell.length_a   1.000
_cell.length_b   1.000
_cell.length_c   1.000
_cell.angle_alpha   90.00
_cell.angle_beta   90.00
_cell.angle_gamma   90.00
#
_symmetry.space_group_name_H-M   'P 1'
#
loop_
_entity.id
_entity.type
_entity.pdbx_description
1 polymer ?
#
loop_
_entity_poly.entity_id
_entity_poly.type
_entity_poly.pdbx_seq_one_letter_code
_entity_poly.pdbx_strand_id
1 'polypeptide(L)'
;MSSKIILEKMVEILQSESIQADKESLQAIAVKSTGSMRDALSTLEQVIAYSEDKIRYKNTVKVLGLIPVEIYFRIMKYLNKKDTNSMVNELKEIQTSGTPPSDFINGLDEHIRNLLIASQKGGINLLEVNEELKNQYQTETKDWDIRDLLRISDILEDLSVQLKQATQPDILIEMAFFKLLEMDSSLHLDELIQRINSSDLSGNQKKINTEIVKEKTNTAKPTYEVEEPEKTETSSNIKVKHEISET
;
A
#
# COMPACT_ATOMS: atom_id res chain seq x y z
N MET A 1 13.48 -9.83 23.43
CA MET A 1 12.82 -9.84 24.77
C MET A 1 11.33 -10.08 24.59
N SER A 2 10.62 -10.63 25.57
CA SER A 2 9.15 -10.67 25.51
C SER A 2 8.61 -9.23 25.54
N SER A 3 7.68 -8.88 24.64
CA SER A 3 7.03 -7.55 24.57
C SER A 3 6.49 -7.10 25.94
N LYS A 4 6.08 -8.05 26.78
CA LYS A 4 5.65 -7.83 28.16
C LYS A 4 6.72 -7.16 29.04
N ILE A 5 7.99 -7.55 28.92
CA ILE A 5 9.09 -6.98 29.71
C ILE A 5 9.34 -5.51 29.33
N ILE A 6 9.21 -5.20 28.04
CA ILE A 6 9.37 -3.83 27.53
C ILE A 6 8.24 -2.94 28.05
N LEU A 7 7.00 -3.44 28.00
CA LEU A 7 5.84 -2.75 28.58
C LEU A 7 6.01 -2.46 30.07
N GLU A 8 6.39 -3.47 30.87
CA GLU A 8 6.63 -3.31 32.31
C GLU A 8 7.68 -2.23 32.57
N LYS A 9 8.77 -2.21 31.79
CA LYS A 9 9.83 -1.22 31.98
C LYS A 9 9.42 0.19 31.59
N MET A 10 8.67 0.36 30.50
CA MET A 10 8.15 1.68 30.10
C MET A 10 7.17 2.23 31.14
N VAL A 11 6.32 1.38 31.73
CA VAL A 11 5.41 1.79 32.81
C VAL A 11 6.18 2.27 34.03
N GLU A 12 7.24 1.56 34.44
CA GLU A 12 8.10 1.97 35.57
C GLU A 12 8.72 3.35 35.35
N ILE A 13 9.22 3.63 34.15
CA ILE A 13 9.83 4.92 33.79
C ILE A 13 8.80 6.04 33.81
N LEU A 14 7.64 5.84 33.16
CA LEU A 14 6.58 6.85 33.11
C LEU A 14 6.02 7.18 34.50
N GLN A 15 5.94 6.18 35.40
CA GLN A 15 5.58 6.40 36.79
C GLN A 15 6.60 7.27 37.52
N SER A 16 7.90 7.08 37.27
CA SER A 16 8.95 7.90 37.89
C SER A 16 8.93 9.36 37.40
N GLU A 17 8.50 9.59 36.17
CA GLU A 17 8.40 10.92 35.55
C GLU A 17 7.02 11.57 35.72
N SER A 18 6.06 10.90 36.38
CA SER A 18 4.68 11.34 36.54
C SER A 18 3.92 11.60 35.22
N ILE A 19 4.27 10.86 34.17
CA ILE A 19 3.64 10.95 32.84
C ILE A 19 2.54 9.89 32.72
N GLN A 20 1.35 10.28 32.25
CA GLN A 20 0.26 9.34 31.99
C GLN A 20 0.35 8.77 30.57
N ALA A 21 0.08 7.48 30.41
CA ALA A 21 -0.04 6.82 29.11
C ALA A 21 -1.21 5.84 29.10
N ASP A 22 -1.88 5.71 27.94
CA ASP A 22 -2.78 4.58 27.71
C ASP A 22 -2.01 3.31 27.33
N LYS A 23 -2.65 2.16 27.52
CA LYS A 23 -2.00 0.85 27.35
C LYS A 23 -1.71 0.60 25.87
N GLU A 24 -2.60 1.03 25.01
CA GLU A 24 -2.56 0.87 23.56
C GLU A 24 -1.34 1.60 22.96
N SER A 25 -1.04 2.82 23.43
CA SER A 25 0.16 3.58 23.10
C SER A 25 1.44 2.83 23.44
N LEU A 26 1.53 2.29 24.65
CA LEU A 26 2.72 1.54 25.09
C LEU A 26 2.89 0.24 24.31
N GLN A 27 1.78 -0.42 23.98
CA GLN A 27 1.80 -1.60 23.11
C GLN A 27 2.29 -1.25 21.71
N ALA A 28 1.82 -0.15 21.11
CA ALA A 28 2.28 0.30 19.80
C ALA A 28 3.79 0.57 19.78
N ILE A 29 4.32 1.22 20.83
CA ILE A 29 5.77 1.46 20.97
C ILE A 29 6.51 0.12 21.08
N ALA A 30 6.07 -0.78 21.97
CA ALA A 30 6.74 -2.08 22.16
C ALA A 30 6.78 -2.93 20.88
N VAL A 31 5.70 -2.91 20.09
CA VAL A 31 5.62 -3.61 18.80
C VAL A 31 6.56 -2.97 17.77
N LYS A 32 6.54 -1.64 17.62
CA LYS A 32 7.40 -0.91 16.68
C LYS A 32 8.89 -1.16 16.96
N SER A 33 9.25 -1.35 18.23
CA SER A 33 10.63 -1.58 18.64
C SER A 33 11.13 -3.02 18.46
N THR A 34 10.34 -3.92 17.88
CA THR A 34 10.75 -5.31 17.52
C THR A 34 11.41 -6.10 18.66
N GLY A 35 11.06 -5.80 19.91
CA GLY A 35 11.63 -6.48 21.08
C GLY A 35 12.99 -5.95 21.57
N SER A 36 13.44 -4.80 21.05
CA SER A 36 14.63 -4.05 21.49
C SER A 36 14.27 -3.00 22.53
N MET A 37 14.80 -3.14 23.75
CA MET A 37 14.56 -2.19 24.84
C MET A 37 15.07 -0.78 24.49
N ARG A 38 16.25 -0.69 23.85
CA ARG A 38 16.85 0.60 23.46
C ARG A 38 15.95 1.34 22.47
N ASP A 39 15.45 0.62 21.47
CA ASP A 39 14.62 1.23 20.44
C ASP A 39 13.26 1.62 21.04
N ALA A 40 12.73 0.85 22.00
CA ALA A 40 11.52 1.18 22.75
C ALA A 40 11.67 2.44 23.59
N LEU A 41 12.77 2.60 24.31
CA LEU A 41 13.02 3.80 25.12
C LEU A 41 13.27 5.03 24.24
N SER A 42 14.06 4.90 23.18
CA SER A 42 14.27 5.99 22.20
C SER A 42 12.94 6.45 21.57
N THR A 43 12.10 5.49 21.22
CA THR A 43 10.77 5.74 20.67
C THR A 43 9.83 6.37 21.70
N LEU A 44 9.89 5.91 22.96
CA LEU A 44 9.11 6.48 24.07
C LEU A 44 9.50 7.94 24.33
N GLU A 45 10.79 8.26 24.38
CA GLU A 45 11.30 9.62 24.54
C GLU A 45 10.81 10.54 23.42
N GLN A 46 10.82 10.05 22.18
CA GLN A 46 10.24 10.78 21.05
C GLN A 46 8.75 11.05 21.27
N VAL A 47 7.97 10.03 21.64
CA VAL A 47 6.52 10.19 21.89
C VAL A 47 6.23 11.15 23.04
N ILE A 48 7.05 11.14 24.10
CA ILE A 48 6.96 12.09 25.21
C ILE A 48 7.21 13.52 24.72
N ALA A 49 8.25 13.74 23.90
CA ALA A 49 8.59 15.08 23.40
C ALA A 49 7.47 15.73 22.55
N TYR A 50 6.62 14.92 21.92
CA TYR A 50 5.47 15.38 21.13
C TYR A 50 4.13 15.24 21.86
N SER A 51 4.13 14.73 23.10
CA SER A 51 2.93 14.64 23.94
C SER A 51 2.99 15.76 24.98
N GLU A 52 1.84 16.37 25.26
CA GLU A 52 1.73 17.40 26.31
C GLU A 52 1.74 16.71 27.69
N ASP A 53 0.56 16.53 28.30
CA ASP A 53 0.45 15.96 29.65
C ASP A 53 0.21 14.44 29.66
N LYS A 54 -0.25 13.89 28.52
CA LYS A 54 -0.65 12.48 28.42
C LYS A 54 -0.34 11.89 27.06
N ILE A 55 0.36 10.76 27.08
CA ILE A 55 0.57 9.91 25.91
C ILE A 55 -0.77 9.27 25.54
N ARG A 56 -1.26 9.59 24.34
CA ARG A 56 -2.52 9.08 23.79
C ARG A 56 -2.28 8.32 22.50
N TYR A 57 -2.98 7.22 22.29
CA TYR A 57 -2.81 6.34 21.11
C TYR A 57 -2.78 7.11 19.80
N LYS A 58 -3.73 8.03 19.58
CA LYS A 58 -3.81 8.85 18.36
C LYS A 58 -2.54 9.68 18.12
N ASN A 59 -1.95 10.26 19.17
CA ASN A 59 -0.71 11.04 19.03
C ASN A 59 0.49 10.11 18.83
N THR A 60 0.54 9.00 19.58
CA THR A 60 1.58 7.99 19.44
C THR A 60 1.65 7.46 18.01
N VAL A 61 0.54 7.00 17.43
CA VAL A 61 0.48 6.52 16.04
C VAL A 61 1.03 7.56 15.07
N LYS A 62 0.67 8.84 15.24
CA LYS A 62 1.16 9.93 14.40
C LYS A 62 2.67 10.16 14.55
N VAL A 63 3.19 10.18 15.77
CA VAL A 63 4.63 10.37 16.05
C VAL A 63 5.45 9.20 15.53
N LEU A 64 4.91 7.98 15.64
CA LEU A 64 5.56 6.76 15.18
C LEU A 64 5.50 6.56 13.66
N GLY A 65 4.79 7.42 12.93
CA GLY A 65 4.51 7.20 11.51
C GLY A 65 3.76 5.88 11.28
N LEU A 66 2.92 5.47 12.23
CA LEU A 66 2.09 4.28 12.06
C LEU A 66 0.84 4.67 11.27
N ILE A 67 0.48 3.84 10.32
CA ILE A 67 -0.74 4.01 9.54
C ILE A 67 -1.89 3.38 10.33
N PRO A 68 -2.98 4.14 10.59
CA PRO A 68 -4.16 3.58 11.24
C PRO A 68 -4.73 2.40 10.45
N VAL A 69 -5.19 1.36 11.15
CA VAL A 69 -5.68 0.13 10.50
C VAL A 69 -6.89 0.40 9.59
N GLU A 70 -7.67 1.44 9.90
CA GLU A 70 -8.82 1.89 9.13
C GLU A 70 -8.43 2.34 7.72
N ILE A 71 -7.18 2.78 7.51
CA ILE A 71 -6.66 3.11 6.18
C ILE A 71 -6.57 1.85 5.32
N TYR A 72 -6.09 0.74 5.87
CA TYR A 72 -6.00 -0.52 5.15
C TYR A 72 -7.38 -1.06 4.76
N PHE A 73 -8.38 -0.98 5.65
CA PHE A 73 -9.77 -1.31 5.29
C PHE A 73 -10.30 -0.44 4.14
N ARG A 74 -10.00 0.87 4.13
CA ARG A 74 -10.38 1.75 3.01
C ARG A 74 -9.70 1.35 1.71
N ILE A 75 -8.41 1.06 1.75
CA ILE A 75 -7.64 0.58 0.59
C ILE A 75 -8.28 -0.69 0.01
N MET A 76 -8.59 -1.68 0.84
CA MET A 76 -9.27 -2.90 0.41
C MET A 76 -10.61 -2.59 -0.25
N LYS A 77 -11.42 -1.73 0.36
CA LYS A 77 -12.68 -1.28 -0.23
C LYS A 77 -12.50 -0.60 -1.59
N TYR A 78 -11.46 0.22 -1.76
CA TYR A 78 -11.17 0.86 -3.05
C TYR A 78 -10.74 -0.16 -4.11
N LEU A 79 -9.93 -1.16 -3.73
CA LEU A 79 -9.55 -2.26 -4.62
C LEU A 79 -10.77 -3.06 -5.08
N ASN A 80 -11.64 -3.45 -4.15
CA ASN A 80 -12.85 -4.21 -4.46
C ASN A 80 -13.78 -3.44 -5.40
N LYS A 81 -13.98 -2.14 -5.14
CA LYS A 81 -14.84 -1.27 -5.95
C LYS A 81 -14.19 -0.73 -7.21
N LYS A 82 -12.91 -1.05 -7.46
CA LYS A 82 -12.09 -0.44 -8.52
C LYS A 82 -12.14 1.10 -8.51
N ASP A 83 -12.14 1.70 -7.31
CA ASP A 83 -12.18 3.15 -7.14
C ASP A 83 -10.77 3.76 -7.21
N THR A 84 -10.33 4.02 -8.44
CA THR A 84 -9.01 4.60 -8.71
C THR A 84 -8.82 5.98 -8.10
N ASN A 85 -9.85 6.84 -8.10
CA ASN A 85 -9.73 8.21 -7.62
C ASN A 85 -9.49 8.26 -6.11
N SER A 86 -10.27 7.50 -5.35
CA SER A 86 -10.11 7.41 -3.90
C SER A 86 -8.79 6.76 -3.53
N MET A 87 -8.36 5.73 -4.27
CA MET A 87 -7.04 5.10 -4.08
C MET A 87 -5.89 6.09 -4.24
N VAL A 88 -5.85 6.84 -5.34
CA VAL A 88 -4.77 7.81 -5.61
C VAL A 88 -4.71 8.90 -4.54
N ASN A 89 -5.87 9.39 -4.09
CA ASN A 89 -5.92 10.38 -3.01
C ASN A 89 -5.38 9.81 -1.69
N GLU A 90 -5.77 8.59 -1.33
CA GLU A 90 -5.32 7.91 -0.12
C GLU A 90 -3.79 7.67 -0.15
N LEU A 91 -3.25 7.20 -1.27
CA LEU A 91 -1.80 7.02 -1.44
C LEU A 91 -1.03 8.34 -1.28
N LYS A 92 -1.57 9.44 -1.79
CA LYS A 92 -0.98 10.77 -1.63
C LYS A 92 -1.03 11.26 -0.17
N GLU A 93 -2.11 10.99 0.55
CA GLU A 93 -2.19 11.30 1.98
C GLU A 93 -1.15 10.51 2.78
N ILE A 94 -0.97 9.22 2.46
CA ILE A 94 0.06 8.39 3.09
C ILE A 94 1.45 8.94 2.79
N GLN A 95 1.74 9.28 1.54
CA GLN A 95 3.03 9.87 1.13
C GLN A 95 3.33 11.18 1.87
N THR A 96 2.33 12.05 2.02
CA THR A 96 2.49 13.35 2.68
C THR A 96 2.52 13.25 4.22
N SER A 97 2.14 12.10 4.79
CA SER A 97 2.19 11.85 6.24
C SER A 97 3.62 11.73 6.80
N GLY A 98 4.61 11.50 5.93
CA GLY A 98 5.99 11.23 6.34
C GLY A 98 6.24 9.78 6.80
N THR A 99 5.26 8.90 6.64
CA THR A 99 5.42 7.47 6.93
C THR A 99 6.38 6.83 5.92
N PRO A 100 7.37 6.04 6.36
CA PRO A 100 8.24 5.31 5.44
C PRO A 100 7.44 4.37 4.52
N PRO A 101 7.71 4.36 3.20
CA PRO A 101 7.04 3.48 2.24
C PRO A 101 7.05 1.99 2.64
N SER A 102 8.15 1.52 3.23
CA SER A 102 8.27 0.14 3.72
C SER A 102 7.33 -0.15 4.89
N ASP A 103 7.13 0.81 5.80
CA ASP A 103 6.22 0.64 6.94
C ASP A 103 4.77 0.54 6.46
N PHE A 104 4.42 1.29 5.42
CA PHE A 104 3.10 1.20 4.79
C PHE A 104 2.84 -0.19 4.21
N ILE A 105 3.76 -0.71 3.39
CA ILE A 105 3.61 -2.02 2.76
C ILE A 105 3.59 -3.14 3.81
N ASN A 106 4.48 -3.09 4.80
CA ASN A 106 4.51 -4.08 5.89
C ASN A 106 3.18 -4.13 6.67
N GLY A 107 2.60 -2.97 6.97
CA GLY A 107 1.31 -2.93 7.67
C GLY A 107 0.15 -3.39 6.79
N LEU A 108 0.22 -3.18 5.47
CA LEU A 108 -0.74 -3.75 4.53
C LEU A 108 -0.60 -5.27 4.43
N ASP A 109 0.62 -5.82 4.40
CA ASP A 109 0.87 -7.26 4.44
C ASP A 109 0.29 -7.89 5.71
N GLU A 110 0.50 -7.25 6.87
CA GLU A 110 -0.10 -7.68 8.13
C GLU A 110 -1.63 -7.66 8.05
N HIS A 111 -2.21 -6.63 7.44
CA HIS A 111 -3.65 -6.54 7.23
C HIS A 111 -4.19 -7.65 6.32
N ILE A 112 -3.53 -7.95 5.19
CA ILE A 112 -3.89 -9.05 4.28
C ILE A 112 -3.77 -10.39 4.99
N ARG A 113 -2.71 -10.61 5.77
CA ARG A 113 -2.55 -11.81 6.60
C ARG A 113 -3.72 -11.96 7.59
N ASN A 114 -4.12 -10.88 8.25
CA ASN A 114 -5.23 -10.90 9.19
C ASN A 114 -6.56 -11.23 8.50
N LEU A 115 -6.80 -10.71 7.29
CA LEU A 115 -7.94 -11.11 6.46
C LEU A 115 -7.90 -12.59 6.09
N LEU A 116 -6.75 -13.10 5.63
CA LEU A 116 -6.58 -14.51 5.28
C LEU A 116 -6.86 -15.45 6.45
N ILE A 117 -6.39 -15.08 7.65
CA ILE A 117 -6.66 -15.82 8.90
C ILE A 117 -8.14 -15.71 9.26
N ALA A 118 -8.73 -14.52 9.24
CA ALA A 118 -10.13 -14.29 9.57
C ALA A 118 -11.09 -15.05 8.65
N SER A 119 -10.72 -15.26 7.38
CA SER A 119 -11.48 -16.08 6.42
C SER A 119 -11.51 -17.57 6.76
N GLN A 120 -10.61 -18.07 7.62
CA GLN A 120 -10.60 -19.47 8.04
C GLN A 120 -11.61 -19.75 9.15
N LYS A 121 -12.13 -20.99 9.20
CA LYS A 121 -13.05 -21.43 10.25
C LYS A 121 -12.39 -21.32 11.63
N GLY A 122 -12.93 -20.44 12.47
CA GLY A 122 -12.38 -20.18 13.82
C GLY A 122 -11.12 -19.32 13.83
N GLY A 123 -10.63 -18.89 12.66
CA GLY A 123 -9.43 -18.07 12.50
C GLY A 123 -9.52 -16.72 13.20
N ILE A 124 -10.71 -16.14 13.27
CA ILE A 124 -10.96 -14.85 13.93
C ILE A 124 -10.53 -14.82 15.41
N ASN A 125 -10.58 -15.97 16.09
CA ASN A 125 -10.18 -16.08 17.50
C ASN A 125 -8.65 -16.05 17.70
N LEU A 126 -7.88 -16.27 16.63
CA LEU A 126 -6.42 -16.21 16.66
C LEU A 126 -5.88 -14.79 16.46
N LEU A 127 -6.72 -13.84 16.05
CA LEU A 127 -6.30 -12.45 15.92
C LEU A 127 -6.14 -11.81 17.29
N GLU A 128 -4.95 -11.26 17.55
CA GLU A 128 -4.61 -10.52 18.76
C GLU A 128 -5.05 -9.05 18.67
N VAL A 129 -6.29 -8.82 18.23
CA VAL A 129 -6.90 -7.48 18.08
C VAL A 129 -8.14 -7.34 18.97
N ASN A 130 -8.60 -6.11 19.16
CA ASN A 130 -9.80 -5.86 19.96
C ASN A 130 -11.07 -6.46 19.28
N GLU A 131 -12.13 -6.61 20.06
CA GLU A 131 -13.39 -7.22 19.56
C GLU A 131 -14.04 -6.42 18.44
N GLU A 132 -13.88 -5.09 18.42
CA GLU A 132 -14.38 -4.23 17.36
C GLU A 132 -13.70 -4.56 16.01
N LEU A 133 -12.38 -4.65 15.99
CA LEU A 133 -11.60 -5.01 14.81
C LEU A 133 -11.86 -6.45 14.38
N LYS A 134 -12.05 -7.39 15.31
CA LYS A 134 -12.47 -8.75 14.95
C LYS A 134 -13.79 -8.73 14.17
N ASN A 135 -14.77 -7.97 14.63
CA ASN A 135 -16.05 -7.85 13.91
C ASN A 135 -15.89 -7.18 12.53
N GLN A 136 -15.02 -6.18 12.42
CA GLN A 136 -14.71 -5.53 11.14
C GLN A 136 -14.05 -6.51 10.17
N TYR A 137 -12.98 -7.21 10.58
CA TYR A 137 -12.33 -8.23 9.76
C TYR A 137 -13.32 -9.32 9.33
N GLN A 138 -14.16 -9.81 10.23
CA GLN A 138 -15.16 -10.83 9.90
C GLN A 138 -16.22 -10.33 8.90
N THR A 139 -16.51 -9.03 8.88
CA THR A 139 -17.41 -8.44 7.89
C THR A 139 -16.71 -8.33 6.53
N GLU A 140 -15.50 -7.78 6.51
CA GLU A 140 -14.70 -7.57 5.29
C GLU A 140 -14.39 -8.87 4.55
N THR A 141 -14.14 -9.97 5.28
CA THR A 141 -13.84 -11.29 4.68
C THR A 141 -14.94 -11.81 3.73
N LYS A 142 -16.17 -11.29 3.82
CA LYS A 142 -17.29 -11.70 2.96
C LYS A 142 -17.18 -11.12 1.55
N ASP A 143 -16.49 -10.00 1.41
CA ASP A 143 -16.35 -9.28 0.14
C ASP A 143 -15.14 -9.78 -0.66
N TRP A 144 -14.37 -10.73 -0.13
CA TRP A 144 -13.10 -11.20 -0.69
C TRP A 144 -13.03 -12.72 -0.83
N ASP A 145 -12.61 -13.19 -2.01
CA ASP A 145 -12.17 -14.57 -2.18
C ASP A 145 -10.73 -14.75 -1.69
N ILE A 146 -10.43 -15.90 -1.10
CA ILE A 146 -9.08 -16.24 -0.62
C ILE A 146 -8.05 -16.16 -1.76
N ARG A 147 -8.43 -16.56 -2.98
CA ARG A 147 -7.57 -16.48 -4.17
C ARG A 147 -7.21 -15.04 -4.52
N ASP A 148 -8.12 -14.10 -4.30
CA ASP A 148 -7.88 -12.68 -4.56
C ASP A 148 -6.89 -12.13 -3.52
N LEU A 149 -7.11 -12.44 -2.24
CA LEU A 149 -6.21 -12.04 -1.15
C LEU A 149 -4.79 -12.62 -1.31
N LEU A 150 -4.65 -13.87 -1.76
CA LEU A 150 -3.36 -14.49 -2.03
C LEU A 150 -2.63 -13.79 -3.19
N ARG A 151 -3.32 -13.47 -4.29
CA ARG A 151 -2.71 -12.74 -5.41
C ARG A 151 -2.29 -11.32 -5.01
N ILE A 152 -3.08 -10.65 -4.17
CA ILE A 152 -2.69 -9.35 -3.61
C ILE A 152 -1.41 -9.51 -2.78
N SER A 153 -1.36 -10.52 -1.91
CA SER A 153 -0.19 -10.83 -1.09
C SER A 153 1.07 -11.07 -1.92
N ASP A 154 0.97 -11.79 -3.05
CA ASP A 154 2.11 -12.05 -3.94
C ASP A 154 2.67 -10.74 -4.53
N ILE A 155 1.78 -9.84 -4.97
CA ILE A 155 2.17 -8.54 -5.53
C ILE A 155 2.82 -7.65 -4.47
N LEU A 156 2.33 -7.69 -3.23
CA LEU A 156 2.89 -6.91 -2.12
C LEU A 156 4.26 -7.44 -1.68
N GLU A 157 4.47 -8.76 -1.66
CA GLU A 157 5.77 -9.36 -1.38
C GLU A 157 6.81 -8.93 -2.43
N ASP A 158 6.46 -9.01 -3.72
CA ASP A 158 7.29 -8.54 -4.82
C ASP A 158 7.62 -7.05 -4.70
N LEU A 159 6.63 -6.23 -4.32
CA LEU A 159 6.78 -4.80 -4.09
C LEU A 159 7.73 -4.53 -2.90
N SER A 160 7.56 -5.24 -1.79
CA SER A 160 8.39 -5.12 -0.58
C SER A 160 9.87 -5.37 -0.87
N VAL A 161 10.17 -6.37 -1.72
CA VAL A 161 11.54 -6.64 -2.18
C VAL A 161 12.07 -5.49 -3.05
N GLN A 162 11.29 -5.01 -4.01
CA GLN A 162 11.70 -3.94 -4.92
C GLN A 162 11.92 -2.60 -4.20
N LEU A 163 11.10 -2.29 -3.20
CA LEU A 163 11.20 -1.06 -2.42
C LEU A 163 12.56 -0.86 -1.74
N LYS A 164 13.23 -1.94 -1.35
CA LYS A 164 14.56 -1.88 -0.72
C LYS A 164 15.63 -1.25 -1.61
N GLN A 165 15.43 -1.26 -2.93
CA GLN A 165 16.39 -0.77 -3.93
C GLN A 165 15.82 0.37 -4.79
N ALA A 166 14.58 0.80 -4.52
CA ALA A 166 13.88 1.76 -5.36
C ALA A 166 14.39 3.18 -5.14
N THR A 167 14.80 3.85 -6.22
CA THR A 167 15.13 5.29 -6.19
C THR A 167 13.88 6.16 -6.00
N GLN A 168 12.73 5.68 -6.47
CA GLN A 168 11.44 6.37 -6.39
C GLN A 168 10.38 5.42 -5.82
N PRO A 169 10.39 5.18 -4.49
CA PRO A 169 9.52 4.20 -3.85
C PRO A 169 8.02 4.53 -4.01
N ASP A 170 7.65 5.81 -3.96
CA ASP A 170 6.25 6.23 -4.06
C ASP A 170 5.65 5.92 -5.44
N ILE A 171 6.40 6.17 -6.51
CA ILE A 171 5.97 5.83 -7.88
C ILE A 171 5.80 4.31 -8.02
N LEU A 172 6.72 3.54 -7.43
CA LEU A 172 6.64 2.09 -7.47
C LEU A 172 5.38 1.57 -6.76
N ILE A 173 5.04 2.16 -5.61
CA ILE A 173 3.80 1.89 -4.87
C ILE A 173 2.60 2.22 -5.74
N GLU A 174 2.51 3.44 -6.29
CA GLU A 174 1.40 3.84 -7.16
C GLU A 174 1.20 2.85 -8.32
N MET A 175 2.27 2.47 -9.00
CA MET A 175 2.22 1.49 -10.09
C MET A 175 1.72 0.13 -9.64
N ALA A 176 2.12 -0.35 -8.46
CA ALA A 176 1.61 -1.59 -7.90
C ALA A 176 0.11 -1.51 -7.60
N PHE A 177 -0.36 -0.40 -7.02
CA PHE A 177 -1.79 -0.21 -6.75
C PHE A 177 -2.63 -0.07 -8.01
N PHE A 178 -2.12 0.54 -9.09
CA PHE A 178 -2.78 0.50 -10.39
C PHE A 178 -2.90 -0.93 -10.92
N LYS A 179 -1.84 -1.75 -10.81
CA LYS A 179 -1.91 -3.17 -11.19
C LYS A 179 -2.97 -3.91 -10.36
N LEU A 180 -3.02 -3.67 -9.05
CA LEU A 180 -4.01 -4.28 -8.16
C LEU A 180 -5.46 -3.90 -8.53
N LEU A 181 -5.70 -2.63 -8.88
CA LEU A 181 -7.02 -2.14 -9.31
C LEU A 181 -7.50 -2.79 -10.63
N GLU A 182 -6.56 -3.06 -11.54
CA GLU A 182 -6.86 -3.71 -12.82
C GLU A 182 -7.09 -5.22 -12.71
N MET A 183 -6.76 -5.84 -11.57
CA MET A 183 -6.99 -7.27 -11.39
C MET A 183 -8.48 -7.62 -11.46
N ASP A 184 -8.80 -8.74 -12.11
CA ASP A 184 -10.14 -9.29 -12.11
C ASP A 184 -10.43 -10.02 -10.81
N SER A 185 -11.58 -9.75 -10.19
CA SER A 185 -12.04 -10.47 -9.00
C SER A 185 -12.52 -11.87 -9.38
N SER A 186 -12.10 -12.87 -8.61
CA SER A 186 -12.53 -14.26 -8.84
C SER A 186 -14.02 -14.48 -8.54
N LEU A 187 -14.62 -13.69 -7.63
CA LEU A 187 -16.06 -13.71 -7.36
C LEU A 187 -16.87 -13.34 -8.60
N HIS A 188 -16.41 -12.34 -9.36
CA HIS A 188 -17.05 -11.91 -10.60
C HIS A 188 -16.91 -12.96 -11.71
N LEU A 189 -15.79 -13.68 -11.75
CA LEU A 189 -15.56 -14.73 -12.74
C LEU A 189 -16.50 -15.93 -12.51
N ASP A 190 -16.66 -16.36 -11.26
CA ASP A 190 -17.57 -17.45 -10.92
C ASP A 190 -19.04 -17.07 -11.22
N GLU A 191 -19.45 -15.81 -10.96
CA GLU A 191 -20.78 -15.31 -11.33
C GLU A 191 -20.99 -15.24 -12.85
N LEU A 192 -19.99 -14.77 -13.61
CA LEU A 192 -20.03 -14.73 -15.08
C LEU A 192 -20.16 -16.14 -15.67
N ILE A 193 -19.38 -17.10 -15.17
CA ILE A 193 -19.45 -18.51 -15.57
C ILE A 193 -20.82 -19.09 -15.24
N GLN A 194 -21.37 -18.80 -14.06
CA GLN A 194 -22.72 -19.24 -13.70
C GLN A 194 -23.81 -18.63 -14.60
N ARG A 195 -23.69 -17.35 -14.98
CA ARG A 195 -24.62 -16.70 -15.93
C ARG A 195 -24.55 -17.32 -17.32
N ILE A 196 -23.36 -17.67 -17.80
CA ILE A 196 -23.17 -18.36 -19.09
C ILE A 196 -23.79 -19.77 -19.03
N ASN A 197 -23.50 -20.54 -17.99
CA ASN A 197 -24.04 -21.89 -17.82
C ASN A 197 -25.56 -21.91 -17.61
N SER A 198 -26.14 -20.87 -17.02
CA SER A 198 -27.60 -20.77 -16.83
C SER A 198 -28.34 -20.19 -18.05
N SER A 199 -27.64 -19.53 -18.99
CA SER A 199 -28.23 -19.03 -20.23
C SER A 199 -28.24 -20.05 -21.38
N ASP A 200 -27.66 -21.25 -21.20
CA ASP A 200 -27.54 -22.28 -22.24
C ASP A 200 -28.59 -23.43 -22.18
N LEU A 201 -29.76 -23.21 -21.59
CA LEU A 201 -30.87 -24.19 -21.62
C LEU A 201 -32.22 -23.65 -22.11
N SER A 202 -32.25 -22.53 -22.84
CA SER A 202 -33.45 -22.15 -23.60
C SER A 202 -33.07 -21.53 -24.93
N GLY A 203 -33.13 -22.37 -25.96
CA GLY A 203 -32.89 -21.98 -27.34
C GLY A 203 -33.74 -20.77 -27.74
N ASN A 204 -33.06 -19.69 -28.10
CA ASN A 204 -33.55 -18.81 -29.13
C ASN A 204 -32.33 -18.14 -29.79
N GLN A 205 -32.00 -18.58 -31.01
CA GLN A 205 -31.02 -17.91 -31.85
C GLN A 205 -31.54 -16.51 -32.18
N LYS A 206 -31.21 -15.54 -31.33
CA LYS A 206 -31.32 -14.12 -31.69
C LYS A 206 -29.98 -13.71 -32.28
N LYS A 207 -30.01 -13.54 -33.60
CA LYS A 207 -28.96 -12.96 -34.44
C LYS A 207 -28.21 -11.86 -33.69
N ILE A 208 -26.92 -12.09 -33.47
CA ILE A 208 -25.97 -11.04 -33.11
C ILE A 208 -25.82 -10.18 -34.36
N ASN A 209 -26.49 -9.02 -34.40
CA ASN A 209 -26.14 -7.97 -35.35
C ASN A 209 -24.83 -7.34 -34.85
N THR A 210 -23.74 -7.70 -35.50
CA THR A 210 -22.46 -7.02 -35.38
C THR A 210 -22.60 -5.63 -36.01
N GLU A 211 -22.99 -4.62 -35.22
CA GLU A 211 -22.75 -3.24 -35.60
C GLU A 211 -21.26 -2.94 -35.38
N ILE A 212 -20.50 -3.11 -36.46
CA ILE A 212 -19.15 -2.59 -36.61
C ILE A 212 -19.25 -1.07 -36.49
N VAL A 213 -18.89 -0.54 -35.33
CA VAL A 213 -18.61 0.89 -35.15
C VAL A 213 -17.41 1.20 -36.05
N LYS A 214 -17.69 1.86 -37.19
CA LYS A 214 -16.67 2.39 -38.09
C LYS A 214 -15.88 3.48 -37.37
N GLU A 215 -14.68 3.12 -36.95
CA GLU A 215 -13.58 4.04 -36.72
C GLU A 215 -13.40 4.93 -37.97
N LYS A 216 -13.60 6.24 -37.80
CA LYS A 216 -13.08 7.24 -38.73
C LYS A 216 -11.61 7.46 -38.39
N THR A 217 -10.74 6.61 -38.92
CA THR A 217 -9.31 6.91 -39.02
C THR A 217 -9.12 7.93 -40.14
N ASN A 218 -8.95 9.19 -39.73
CA ASN A 218 -8.54 10.28 -40.59
C ASN A 218 -7.04 10.14 -40.85
N THR A 219 -6.67 9.47 -41.94
CA THR A 219 -5.27 9.34 -42.39
C THR A 219 -4.80 10.64 -43.00
N ALA A 220 -4.12 11.48 -42.21
CA ALA A 220 -3.22 12.50 -42.72
C ALA A 220 -1.80 11.92 -42.78
N LYS A 221 -1.27 11.76 -44.00
CA LYS A 221 0.09 11.32 -44.30
C LYS A 221 1.12 12.36 -43.82
N PRO A 222 2.25 11.98 -43.23
CA PRO A 222 3.50 12.70 -43.39
C PRO A 222 4.30 12.06 -44.53
N THR A 223 4.50 12.84 -45.59
CA THR A 223 5.43 12.55 -46.69
C THR A 223 6.85 12.74 -46.17
N TYR A 224 7.67 11.69 -46.24
CA TYR A 224 9.12 11.82 -46.12
C TYR A 224 9.68 12.05 -47.53
N GLU A 225 10.18 13.26 -47.79
CA GLU A 225 11.11 13.54 -48.89
C GLU A 225 12.53 13.39 -48.35
N VAL A 226 13.32 12.61 -49.09
CA VAL A 226 14.75 12.38 -48.89
C VAL A 226 15.48 13.42 -49.73
N GLU A 227 16.28 14.28 -49.10
CA GLU A 227 17.38 14.98 -49.76
C GLU A 227 18.68 14.70 -48.98
N GLU A 228 19.63 14.07 -49.68
CA GLU A 228 21.03 13.87 -49.26
C GLU A 228 21.91 15.04 -49.76
N PRO A 229 23.17 15.19 -49.30
CA PRO A 229 23.66 16.44 -48.70
C PRO A 229 24.70 17.19 -49.56
N GLU A 230 24.91 18.49 -49.31
CA GLU A 230 26.22 19.11 -49.58
C GLU A 230 26.59 20.34 -48.70
N LYS A 231 27.80 20.21 -48.11
CA LYS A 231 28.86 21.15 -47.64
C LYS A 231 28.58 22.68 -47.75
N THR A 232 29.02 23.55 -46.83
CA THR A 232 30.40 23.86 -46.42
C THR A 232 30.41 24.83 -45.21
N GLU A 233 31.49 24.75 -44.41
CA GLU A 233 32.31 25.80 -43.72
C GLU A 233 31.64 27.15 -43.31
N THR A 234 31.90 27.81 -42.18
CA THR A 234 33.18 28.03 -41.47
C THR A 234 32.93 28.67 -40.09
N SER A 235 33.78 28.30 -39.11
CA SER A 235 34.34 29.13 -38.02
C SER A 235 33.45 29.93 -37.06
N SER A 236 33.56 29.63 -35.76
CA SER A 236 34.53 30.30 -34.86
C SER A 236 34.60 29.64 -33.46
N ASN A 237 35.86 29.38 -33.04
CA ASN A 237 36.31 28.94 -31.71
C ASN A 237 35.91 29.96 -30.60
N ILE A 238 35.91 29.66 -29.29
CA ILE A 238 37.04 29.37 -28.37
C ILE A 238 36.41 28.90 -27.03
N LYS A 239 36.65 27.66 -26.54
CA LYS A 239 37.67 27.17 -25.57
C LYS A 239 37.63 27.81 -24.16
N VAL A 240 37.60 27.01 -23.09
CA VAL A 240 38.59 26.84 -21.96
C VAL A 240 37.82 26.25 -20.77
N LYS A 241 38.27 25.34 -19.87
CA LYS A 241 39.44 24.45 -19.64
C LYS A 241 38.97 23.48 -18.53
N HIS A 242 39.53 22.26 -18.47
CA HIS A 242 39.60 21.48 -17.23
C HIS A 242 41.08 21.35 -16.87
N GLU A 243 41.42 21.73 -15.64
CA GLU A 243 42.77 21.67 -15.05
C GLU A 243 43.04 20.27 -14.50
N ILE A 244 44.22 19.73 -14.83
CA ILE A 244 44.94 18.78 -14.00
C ILE A 244 46.41 19.22 -14.07
N SER A 245 47.04 19.45 -12.92
CA SER A 245 48.49 19.56 -12.81
C SER A 245 48.98 18.80 -11.59
N GLU A 246 49.79 17.77 -11.85
CA GLU A 246 50.75 17.21 -10.93
C GLU A 246 51.89 18.22 -10.71
N THR A 247 52.27 18.44 -9.46
CA THR A 247 53.67 18.58 -9.02
C THR A 247 53.76 18.22 -7.55
#